data_AF-A0AAD4Z989-F1
#
_entry.id   AF-A0AAD4Z989-F1
#
_cell.length_a   1.000
_cell.length_b   1.000
_cell.length_c   1.000
_cell.angle_alpha   90.00
_cell.angle_beta   90.00
_cell.angle_gamma   90.00
#
_symmetry.space_group_name_H-M   'P 1'
#
loop_
_entity.id
_entity.type
_entity.pdbx_description
1 polymer ?
#
loop_
_entity_poly.entity_id
_entity_poly.type
_entity_poly.pdbx_seq_one_letter_code
_entity_poly.pdbx_strand_id
1 'polypeptide(L)'
;MEPKHSSNFQGIREAVIVLVARMQHSSISPPVTGMNSYGPALGCTMPGNSSYLQLATTPGLAKHATFSQAPNQYWPNHGVLSWDNKLVGAQVLLTRLRLFMNPGYPYETTLRRFHNETNTIMCSYLPAFTIFNRTRGGLIQLNRGHLRRPRPLEYVVNAAFLATVYGDYLEAADSTKPAGLHCGPNFFSVDVLRDFAKTQIDYILGKNPQKMSYVVGFGNHFPKHVHHRGASIPKKKIKYSCKGGWKWRDSLKPNPYTIVGAMVAGPDKHDGFHDVRANYNYTEPTLVGNAGLVAALVALSGDRTTDGIDKNTMFSAIPPMFPTPPPPPPSASKP
;
A
#
# COMPACT_ATOMS: atom_id res chain seq x y z
N MET A 1 -26.65 27.80 -3.58
CA MET A 1 -26.25 26.83 -4.61
C MET A 1 -24.76 26.58 -4.43
N GLU A 2 -24.40 25.57 -3.66
CA GLU A 2 -23.01 25.13 -3.53
C GLU A 2 -22.59 24.37 -4.79
N PRO A 3 -21.41 24.64 -5.37
CA PRO A 3 -20.91 23.87 -6.49
C PRO A 3 -20.46 22.48 -6.01
N LYS A 4 -21.10 21.43 -6.53
CA LYS A 4 -20.67 20.04 -6.38
C LYS A 4 -19.32 19.86 -7.10
N HIS A 5 -18.21 19.89 -6.36
CA HIS A 5 -16.93 19.35 -6.84
C HIS A 5 -16.96 17.81 -6.73
N SER A 6 -17.64 17.16 -7.67
CA SER A 6 -17.48 15.72 -7.94
C SER A 6 -16.29 15.54 -8.89
N SER A 7 -15.07 15.67 -8.36
CA SER A 7 -13.83 15.55 -9.12
C SER A 7 -13.22 14.16 -8.96
N ASN A 8 -13.43 13.30 -9.96
CA ASN A 8 -12.53 12.25 -10.47
C ASN A 8 -11.65 11.49 -9.44
N PHE A 9 -12.23 10.98 -8.35
CA PHE A 9 -11.52 10.21 -7.32
C PHE A 9 -10.89 8.91 -7.85
N GLN A 10 -11.46 8.34 -8.92
CA GLN A 10 -10.96 7.13 -9.56
C GLN A 10 -9.55 7.31 -10.16
N GLY A 11 -9.34 8.39 -10.92
CA GLY A 11 -8.03 8.71 -11.48
C GLY A 11 -6.97 9.01 -10.40
N ILE A 12 -7.40 9.58 -9.27
CA ILE A 12 -6.52 9.88 -8.13
C ILE A 12 -6.10 8.59 -7.42
N ARG A 13 -7.02 7.67 -7.13
CA ARG A 13 -6.70 6.37 -6.50
C ARG A 13 -5.68 5.57 -7.32
N GLU A 14 -5.89 5.50 -8.63
CA GLU A 14 -5.01 4.77 -9.56
C GLU A 14 -3.65 5.45 -9.74
N ALA A 15 -3.63 6.77 -9.91
CA ALA A 15 -2.39 7.54 -9.92
C ALA A 15 -1.61 7.36 -8.61
N VAL A 16 -2.31 7.27 -7.47
CA VAL A 16 -1.70 7.08 -6.16
C VAL A 16 -1.12 5.68 -5.99
N ILE A 17 -1.74 4.61 -6.52
CA ILE A 17 -1.10 3.27 -6.56
C ILE A 17 0.24 3.34 -7.31
N VAL A 18 0.24 3.91 -8.51
CA VAL A 18 1.45 4.01 -9.35
C VAL A 18 2.49 4.94 -8.72
N LEU A 19 2.05 6.05 -8.12
CA LEU A 19 2.89 7.05 -7.49
C LEU A 19 3.54 6.53 -6.20
N VAL A 20 2.79 5.86 -5.33
CA VAL A 20 3.30 5.23 -4.09
C VAL A 20 4.36 4.20 -4.44
N ALA A 21 4.06 3.38 -5.44
CA ALA A 21 4.94 2.33 -5.87
C ALA A 21 6.23 2.92 -6.52
N ARG A 22 6.16 4.07 -7.21
CA ARG A 22 7.33 4.83 -7.69
C ARG A 22 8.09 5.55 -6.56
N MET A 23 7.42 6.18 -5.60
CA MET A 23 8.05 6.89 -4.48
C MET A 23 8.81 5.94 -3.56
N GLN A 24 8.34 4.71 -3.43
CA GLN A 24 9.03 3.62 -2.73
C GLN A 24 10.33 3.15 -3.42
N HIS A 25 10.68 3.69 -4.60
CA HIS A 25 11.94 3.39 -5.33
C HIS A 25 13.06 4.41 -5.04
N SER A 26 12.74 5.61 -4.55
CA SER A 26 13.69 6.74 -4.48
C SER A 26 14.39 6.92 -3.12
N SER A 27 14.22 5.97 -2.20
CA SER A 27 14.86 6.02 -0.86
C SER A 27 16.23 5.35 -0.92
N ILE A 28 17.30 6.14 -0.79
CA ILE A 28 18.70 5.83 -1.13
C ILE A 28 19.31 4.73 -0.24
N SER A 29 19.71 3.59 -0.83
CA SER A 29 20.88 2.68 -0.57
C SER A 29 20.75 1.38 -1.41
N PRO A 30 21.83 0.68 -1.83
CA PRO A 30 21.83 -0.19 -3.02
C PRO A 30 20.99 -1.48 -2.89
N PRO A 31 20.50 -2.04 -4.02
CA PRO A 31 19.49 -3.09 -4.01
C PRO A 31 20.08 -4.45 -3.62
N VAL A 32 19.47 -5.09 -2.62
CA VAL A 32 19.62 -6.52 -2.36
C VAL A 32 18.32 -7.20 -2.82
N THR A 33 18.41 -7.89 -3.96
CA THR A 33 17.51 -8.96 -4.44
C THR A 33 16.00 -8.79 -4.17
N GLY A 34 15.33 -7.95 -4.96
CA GLY A 34 13.87 -7.88 -5.03
C GLY A 34 13.29 -7.17 -6.26
N MET A 35 14.13 -6.62 -7.14
CA MET A 35 13.70 -5.68 -8.20
C MET A 35 13.11 -6.32 -9.46
N ASN A 36 13.26 -7.61 -9.71
CA ASN A 36 13.00 -8.18 -11.03
C ASN A 36 11.49 -8.28 -11.39
N SER A 37 10.60 -8.43 -10.41
CA SER A 37 9.15 -8.65 -10.67
C SER A 37 8.33 -7.37 -10.78
N TYR A 38 8.90 -6.23 -10.38
CA TYR A 38 8.17 -4.98 -10.21
C TYR A 38 8.20 -4.07 -11.44
N GLY A 39 9.34 -3.99 -12.13
CA GLY A 39 9.47 -3.26 -13.39
C GLY A 39 8.44 -3.67 -14.46
N PRO A 40 8.18 -4.97 -14.67
CA PRO A 40 7.17 -5.45 -15.60
C PRO A 40 5.72 -5.12 -15.17
N ALA A 41 5.41 -5.21 -13.88
CA ALA A 41 4.05 -4.95 -13.37
C ALA A 41 3.64 -3.47 -13.49
N LEU A 42 4.58 -2.54 -13.24
CA LEU A 42 4.37 -1.11 -13.54
C LEU A 42 4.23 -0.86 -15.05
N GLY A 43 5.03 -1.55 -15.88
CA GLY A 43 4.95 -1.49 -17.34
C GLY A 43 3.58 -1.91 -17.89
N CYS A 44 2.89 -2.83 -17.20
CA CYS A 44 1.51 -3.23 -17.53
C CYS A 44 0.45 -2.14 -17.21
N THR A 45 0.78 -1.16 -16.35
CA THR A 45 -0.10 -0.04 -16.00
C THR A 45 0.17 1.24 -16.81
N MET A 46 1.25 1.26 -17.59
CA MET A 46 1.55 2.28 -18.60
C MET A 46 1.15 1.76 -19.98
N PRO A 47 1.01 2.59 -21.03
CA PRO A 47 0.39 2.17 -22.29
C PRO A 47 1.13 0.98 -22.94
N GLY A 48 0.54 -0.21 -22.83
CA GLY A 48 0.19 -1.03 -23.99
C GLY A 48 1.19 -2.01 -24.60
N ASN A 49 2.24 -2.44 -23.89
CA ASN A 49 3.10 -3.51 -24.40
C ASN A 49 2.82 -4.85 -23.70
N SER A 50 2.15 -5.77 -24.40
CA SER A 50 1.86 -7.15 -23.94
C SER A 50 3.13 -7.94 -23.55
N SER A 51 4.31 -7.51 -24.03
CA SER A 51 5.60 -8.08 -23.64
C SER A 51 5.88 -7.93 -22.14
N TYR A 52 5.41 -6.86 -21.49
CA TYR A 52 5.59 -6.69 -20.04
C TYR A 52 4.70 -7.64 -19.24
N LEU A 53 3.47 -7.89 -19.71
CA LEU A 53 2.59 -8.87 -19.08
C LEU A 53 3.15 -10.28 -19.24
N GLN A 54 3.67 -10.60 -20.42
CA GLN A 54 4.37 -11.87 -20.67
C GLN A 54 5.58 -12.03 -19.75
N LEU A 55 6.41 -10.99 -19.58
CA LEU A 55 7.53 -11.01 -18.65
C LEU A 55 7.07 -11.18 -17.18
N ALA A 56 6.07 -10.42 -16.74
CA ALA A 56 5.51 -10.47 -15.39
C ALA A 56 4.89 -11.85 -15.05
N THR A 57 4.39 -12.55 -16.07
CA THR A 57 3.74 -13.86 -15.92
C THR A 57 4.65 -15.03 -16.32
N THR A 58 5.90 -14.77 -16.72
CA THR A 58 6.86 -15.80 -17.10
C THR A 58 7.18 -16.69 -15.89
N PRO A 59 7.07 -18.03 -16.00
CA PRO A 59 7.26 -18.93 -14.87
C PRO A 59 8.61 -18.79 -14.14
N GLY A 60 9.67 -18.48 -14.89
CA GLY A 60 11.01 -18.23 -14.32
C GLY A 60 11.03 -17.05 -13.35
N LEU A 61 10.36 -15.94 -13.71
CA LEU A 61 10.31 -14.76 -12.86
C LEU A 61 9.53 -15.02 -11.57
N ALA A 62 8.40 -15.72 -11.65
CA ALA A 62 7.64 -16.14 -10.49
C ALA A 62 8.49 -17.01 -9.55
N LYS A 63 9.21 -18.01 -10.09
CA LYS A 63 10.08 -18.91 -9.30
C LYS A 63 11.14 -18.15 -8.49
N HIS A 64 11.72 -17.08 -9.04
CA HIS A 64 12.70 -16.23 -8.37
C HIS A 64 12.08 -15.17 -7.45
N ALA A 65 10.83 -14.78 -7.70
CA ALA A 65 10.04 -13.88 -6.86
C ALA A 65 9.52 -14.53 -5.57
N THR A 66 10.12 -15.64 -5.13
CA THR A 66 9.71 -16.44 -3.95
C THR A 66 8.34 -17.09 -4.04
N PHE A 67 7.75 -17.28 -5.23
CA PHE A 67 6.50 -18.04 -5.38
C PHE A 67 6.63 -19.49 -4.89
N SER A 68 7.78 -20.14 -5.08
CA SER A 68 7.90 -21.60 -5.12
C SER A 68 8.66 -22.24 -3.95
N GLN A 69 8.50 -21.75 -2.72
CA GLN A 69 8.99 -22.50 -1.55
C GLN A 69 7.81 -23.02 -0.73
N ALA A 70 7.99 -24.24 -0.20
CA ALA A 70 6.98 -25.10 0.41
C ALA A 70 6.02 -24.35 1.38
N PRO A 71 4.80 -24.87 1.62
CA PRO A 71 3.80 -24.28 2.53
C PRO A 71 4.30 -23.94 3.96
N ASN A 72 5.50 -24.41 4.34
CA ASN A 72 6.11 -24.18 5.65
C ASN A 72 7.33 -23.23 5.64
N GLN A 73 7.64 -22.55 4.53
CA GLN A 73 8.77 -21.61 4.45
C GLN A 73 8.29 -20.16 4.32
N TYR A 74 7.70 -19.66 5.40
CA TYR A 74 7.19 -18.28 5.50
C TYR A 74 8.35 -17.28 5.59
N TRP A 75 8.69 -16.64 4.46
CA TRP A 75 9.72 -15.61 4.42
C TRP A 75 9.41 -14.46 5.39
N PRO A 76 10.43 -13.82 6.01
CA PRO A 76 10.24 -12.79 7.05
C PRO A 76 9.35 -11.60 6.65
N ASN A 77 9.22 -11.32 5.35
CA ASN A 77 8.49 -10.16 4.84
C ASN A 77 7.39 -10.54 3.83
N HIS A 78 7.00 -11.83 3.76
CA HIS A 78 5.88 -12.24 2.92
C HIS A 78 4.60 -11.53 3.37
N GLY A 79 3.85 -10.96 2.43
CA GLY A 79 2.65 -10.19 2.76
C GLY A 79 2.91 -8.77 3.29
N VAL A 80 4.11 -8.20 3.17
CA VAL A 80 4.40 -6.83 3.64
C VAL A 80 4.94 -5.96 2.49
N LEU A 81 4.20 -4.93 2.11
CA LEU A 81 4.63 -3.91 1.15
C LEU A 81 5.53 -2.87 1.82
N SER A 82 6.68 -2.59 1.20
CA SER A 82 7.65 -1.61 1.69
C SER A 82 8.50 -1.01 0.58
N TRP A 83 9.38 -0.07 0.92
CA TRP A 83 10.39 0.45 0.00
C TRP A 83 11.34 -0.63 -0.56
N ASP A 84 11.46 -1.76 0.11
CA ASP A 84 12.31 -2.89 -0.32
C ASP A 84 11.46 -3.96 -1.03
N ASN A 85 10.35 -4.38 -0.43
CA ASN A 85 9.50 -5.45 -0.95
C ASN A 85 8.27 -4.92 -1.69
N LYS A 86 8.23 -5.11 -3.01
CA LYS A 86 7.11 -4.70 -3.89
C LYS A 86 6.16 -5.83 -4.29
N LEU A 87 6.46 -7.06 -3.88
CA LEU A 87 5.78 -8.25 -4.39
C LEU A 87 4.26 -8.18 -4.18
N VAL A 88 3.82 -7.79 -2.98
CA VAL A 88 2.39 -7.71 -2.63
C VAL A 88 1.66 -6.63 -3.42
N GLY A 89 2.31 -5.48 -3.63
CA GLY A 89 1.74 -4.41 -4.47
C GLY A 89 1.58 -4.87 -5.92
N ALA A 90 2.58 -5.58 -6.47
CA ALA A 90 2.50 -6.15 -7.80
C ALA A 90 1.42 -7.25 -7.90
N GLN A 91 1.30 -8.11 -6.89
CA GLN A 91 0.26 -9.14 -6.80
C GLN A 91 -1.16 -8.53 -6.85
N VAL A 92 -1.40 -7.46 -6.08
CA VAL A 92 -2.69 -6.74 -6.10
C VAL A 92 -2.97 -6.16 -7.50
N LEU A 93 -1.98 -5.54 -8.14
CA LEU A 93 -2.12 -5.02 -9.51
C LEU A 93 -2.40 -6.11 -10.56
N LEU A 94 -1.69 -7.24 -10.49
CA LEU A 94 -1.89 -8.35 -11.42
C LEU A 94 -3.23 -9.06 -11.18
N THR A 95 -3.69 -9.08 -9.93
CA THR A 95 -5.04 -9.56 -9.59
C THR A 95 -6.12 -8.73 -10.25
N ARG A 96 -5.96 -7.40 -10.33
CA ARG A 96 -6.87 -6.52 -11.09
C ARG A 96 -6.98 -6.93 -12.56
N LEU A 97 -5.85 -7.19 -13.22
CA LEU A 97 -5.83 -7.62 -14.62
C LEU A 97 -6.64 -8.91 -14.81
N ARG A 98 -6.48 -9.86 -13.87
CA ARG A 98 -7.26 -11.09 -13.89
C ARG A 98 -8.75 -10.85 -13.71
N LEU A 99 -9.13 -10.05 -12.71
CA LEU A 99 -10.53 -9.82 -12.35
C LEU A 99 -11.30 -9.06 -13.43
N PHE A 100 -10.66 -8.08 -14.07
CA PHE A 100 -11.37 -7.18 -14.97
C PHE A 100 -11.16 -7.50 -16.45
N MET A 101 -9.96 -7.90 -16.86
CA MET A 101 -9.67 -8.20 -18.27
C MET A 101 -9.72 -9.70 -18.59
N ASN A 102 -9.50 -10.57 -17.60
CA ASN A 102 -9.51 -12.03 -17.74
C ASN A 102 -8.83 -12.52 -19.05
N PRO A 103 -7.52 -12.28 -19.22
CA PRO A 103 -6.85 -12.52 -20.50
C PRO A 103 -6.70 -14.01 -20.85
N GLY A 104 -7.13 -14.96 -20.01
CA GLY A 104 -7.06 -16.38 -20.37
C GLY A 104 -5.62 -16.89 -20.61
N TYR A 105 -5.47 -17.85 -21.54
CA TYR A 105 -4.18 -18.47 -21.85
C TYR A 105 -3.22 -17.50 -22.58
N PRO A 106 -1.90 -17.49 -22.27
CA PRO A 106 -1.17 -18.34 -21.31
C PRO A 106 -1.10 -17.76 -19.89
N TYR A 107 -1.74 -16.62 -19.63
CA TYR A 107 -1.56 -15.83 -18.41
C TYR A 107 -2.33 -16.36 -17.20
N GLU A 108 -3.46 -17.05 -17.43
CA GLU A 108 -4.44 -17.40 -16.39
C GLU A 108 -3.85 -18.19 -15.23
N THR A 109 -2.96 -19.15 -15.48
CA THR A 109 -2.33 -19.96 -14.42
C THR A 109 -1.56 -19.09 -13.43
N THR A 110 -0.73 -18.17 -13.94
CA THR A 110 0.09 -17.30 -13.10
C THR A 110 -0.75 -16.21 -12.44
N LEU A 111 -1.68 -15.60 -13.19
CA LEU A 111 -2.59 -14.58 -12.66
C LEU A 111 -3.50 -15.14 -11.56
N ARG A 112 -4.01 -16.37 -11.70
CA ARG A 112 -4.82 -17.05 -10.68
C ARG A 112 -4.02 -17.27 -9.40
N ARG A 113 -2.74 -17.61 -9.54
CA ARG A 113 -1.86 -17.76 -8.40
C ARG A 113 -1.61 -16.44 -7.68
N PHE A 114 -1.32 -15.35 -8.40
CA PHE A 114 -1.21 -14.01 -7.81
C PHE A 114 -2.49 -13.61 -7.07
N HIS A 115 -3.66 -13.92 -7.64
CA HIS A 115 -4.94 -13.66 -6.98
C HIS A 115 -5.09 -14.48 -5.68
N ASN A 116 -4.84 -15.80 -5.71
CA ASN A 116 -4.94 -16.65 -4.52
C ASN A 116 -3.97 -16.23 -3.40
N GLU A 117 -2.76 -15.82 -3.76
CA GLU A 117 -1.77 -15.33 -2.80
C GLU A 117 -2.18 -13.97 -2.22
N THR A 118 -2.66 -13.04 -3.06
CA THR A 118 -3.23 -11.75 -2.61
C THR A 118 -4.35 -12.00 -1.61
N ASN A 119 -5.28 -12.89 -1.94
CA ASN A 119 -6.38 -13.28 -1.08
C ASN A 119 -5.88 -13.81 0.27
N THR A 120 -4.88 -14.70 0.27
CA THR A 120 -4.27 -15.25 1.49
C THR A 120 -3.59 -14.15 2.34
N ILE A 121 -2.90 -13.20 1.69
CA ILE A 121 -2.25 -12.07 2.37
C ILE A 121 -3.30 -11.15 3.01
N MET A 122 -4.39 -10.83 2.31
CA MET A 122 -5.45 -10.00 2.89
C MET A 122 -6.15 -10.67 4.07
N CYS A 123 -6.36 -11.99 4.00
CA CYS A 123 -6.81 -12.77 5.15
C CYS A 123 -5.85 -12.64 6.34
N SER A 124 -4.53 -12.70 6.10
CA SER A 124 -3.53 -12.59 7.16
C SER A 124 -3.55 -11.25 7.92
N TYR A 125 -4.08 -10.19 7.30
CA TYR A 125 -4.27 -8.88 7.94
C TYR A 125 -5.47 -8.81 8.87
N LEU A 126 -6.39 -9.77 8.83
CA LEU A 126 -7.60 -9.76 9.63
C LEU A 126 -7.33 -10.23 11.07
N PRO A 127 -8.06 -9.72 12.08
CA PRO A 127 -7.88 -10.10 13.48
C PRO A 127 -8.24 -11.56 13.78
N ALA A 128 -9.03 -12.19 12.91
CA ALA A 128 -9.35 -13.61 12.98
C ALA A 128 -8.14 -14.53 12.80
N PHE A 129 -7.01 -14.02 12.30
CA PHE A 129 -5.79 -14.79 12.04
C PHE A 129 -4.61 -14.26 12.86
N THR A 130 -3.75 -15.19 13.29
CA THR A 130 -2.58 -14.93 14.14
C THR A 130 -1.26 -14.80 13.35
N ILE A 131 -1.34 -14.66 12.03
CA ILE A 131 -0.16 -14.52 11.16
C ILE A 131 0.63 -13.25 11.50
N PHE A 132 -0.08 -12.14 11.75
CA PHE A 132 0.48 -10.91 12.27
C PHE A 132 -0.04 -10.62 13.67
N ASN A 133 0.90 -10.39 14.59
CA ASN A 133 0.58 -9.94 15.94
C ASN A 133 -0.01 -8.53 15.92
N ARG A 134 -0.70 -8.16 17.00
CA ARG A 134 -1.19 -6.80 17.24
C ARG A 134 -0.72 -6.29 18.58
N THR A 135 -0.53 -4.98 18.69
CA THR A 135 -0.34 -4.31 19.98
C THR A 135 -1.63 -4.39 20.80
N ARG A 136 -1.58 -4.03 22.09
CA ARG A 136 -2.79 -4.01 22.93
C ARG A 136 -3.79 -2.96 22.44
N GLY A 137 -3.29 -1.87 21.86
CA GLY A 137 -4.08 -0.84 21.20
C GLY A 137 -4.64 -1.22 19.81
N GLY A 138 -4.35 -2.43 19.29
CA GLY A 138 -4.91 -2.93 18.05
C GLY A 138 -4.10 -2.62 16.77
N LEU A 139 -2.89 -2.09 16.89
CA LEU A 139 -1.99 -1.83 15.76
C LEU A 139 -1.38 -3.14 15.24
N ILE A 140 -1.49 -3.42 13.94
CA ILE A 140 -0.88 -4.60 13.32
C ILE A 140 0.65 -4.50 13.28
N GLN A 141 1.33 -5.59 13.65
CA GLN A 141 2.79 -5.66 13.73
C GLN A 141 3.41 -6.32 12.48
N LEU A 142 3.47 -5.56 11.39
CA LEU A 142 4.01 -6.03 10.10
C LEU A 142 5.55 -6.04 10.06
N ASN A 143 6.20 -5.31 10.96
CA ASN A 143 7.65 -5.33 11.17
C ASN A 143 8.13 -6.49 12.07
N ARG A 144 7.24 -7.46 12.37
CA ARG A 144 7.47 -8.63 13.24
C ARG A 144 8.04 -8.32 14.63
N GLY A 145 7.78 -7.13 15.17
CA GLY A 145 8.12 -6.76 16.54
C GLY A 145 9.63 -6.82 16.89
N HIS A 146 10.51 -6.95 15.90
CA HIS A 146 11.94 -7.03 16.15
C HIS A 146 12.50 -5.64 16.46
N LEU A 147 13.26 -5.55 17.55
CA LEU A 147 14.08 -4.40 17.96
C LEU A 147 15.01 -3.85 16.84
N ARG A 148 15.21 -4.61 15.76
CA ARG A 148 16.04 -4.25 14.60
C ARG A 148 15.29 -3.58 13.44
N ARG A 149 13.95 -3.58 13.43
CA ARG A 149 13.11 -2.89 12.42
C ARG A 149 12.07 -1.98 13.08
N PRO A 150 12.53 -0.90 13.74
CA PRO A 150 11.64 0.17 14.18
C PRO A 150 10.92 0.80 12.97
N ARG A 151 9.90 1.64 13.21
CA ARG A 151 9.03 2.28 12.19
C ARG A 151 7.82 1.45 11.74
N PRO A 152 6.92 1.04 12.66
CA PRO A 152 5.76 0.23 12.30
C PRO A 152 4.78 0.93 11.36
N LEU A 153 4.57 2.25 11.50
CA LEU A 153 3.47 2.93 10.80
C LEU A 153 3.64 2.95 9.28
N GLU A 154 4.87 2.94 8.77
CA GLU A 154 5.16 2.84 7.34
C GLU A 154 4.52 1.57 6.72
N TYR A 155 4.61 0.45 7.41
CA TYR A 155 4.04 -0.81 6.94
C TYR A 155 2.52 -0.84 7.12
N VAL A 156 2.04 -0.28 8.24
CA VAL A 156 0.62 -0.24 8.59
C VAL A 156 -0.19 0.52 7.54
N VAL A 157 0.27 1.71 7.13
CA VAL A 157 -0.42 2.49 6.10
C VAL A 157 -0.44 1.77 4.75
N ASN A 158 0.64 1.06 4.40
CA ASN A 158 0.70 0.27 3.17
C ASN A 158 -0.29 -0.91 3.20
N ALA A 159 -0.42 -1.60 4.35
CA ALA A 159 -1.39 -2.69 4.50
C ALA A 159 -2.83 -2.16 4.45
N ALA A 160 -3.12 -1.05 5.12
CA ALA A 160 -4.43 -0.40 5.06
C ALA A 160 -4.81 0.00 3.62
N PHE A 161 -3.85 0.58 2.89
CA PHE A 161 -4.01 0.91 1.48
C PHE A 161 -4.33 -0.31 0.62
N LEU A 162 -3.49 -1.36 0.70
CA LEU A 162 -3.68 -2.57 -0.11
C LEU A 162 -4.98 -3.31 0.21
N ALA A 163 -5.38 -3.38 1.49
CA ALA A 163 -6.64 -3.99 1.90
C ALA A 163 -7.84 -3.24 1.30
N THR A 164 -7.79 -1.91 1.30
CA THR A 164 -8.85 -1.07 0.71
C THR A 164 -8.93 -1.25 -0.80
N VAL A 165 -7.79 -1.14 -1.51
CA VAL A 165 -7.73 -1.30 -2.97
C VAL A 165 -8.17 -2.70 -3.41
N TYR A 166 -7.77 -3.75 -2.69
CA TYR A 166 -8.20 -5.10 -3.02
C TYR A 166 -9.71 -5.29 -2.77
N GLY A 167 -10.25 -4.71 -1.69
CA GLY A 167 -11.69 -4.67 -1.45
C GLY A 167 -12.44 -4.00 -2.60
N ASP A 168 -11.96 -2.86 -3.09
CA ASP A 168 -12.54 -2.16 -4.24
C ASP A 168 -12.51 -3.04 -5.51
N TYR A 169 -11.42 -3.79 -5.73
CA TYR A 169 -11.35 -4.72 -6.88
C TYR A 169 -12.36 -5.85 -6.79
N LEU A 170 -12.56 -6.43 -5.60
CA LEU A 170 -13.54 -7.49 -5.39
C LEU A 170 -14.97 -6.98 -5.59
N GLU A 171 -15.27 -5.77 -5.12
CA GLU A 171 -16.58 -5.14 -5.28
C GLU A 171 -16.88 -4.80 -6.75
N ALA A 172 -15.89 -4.37 -7.51
CA ALA A 172 -16.05 -4.02 -8.93
C ALA A 172 -16.03 -5.23 -9.88
N ALA A 173 -15.44 -6.35 -9.46
CA ALA A 173 -15.29 -7.54 -10.31
C ALA A 173 -16.63 -8.20 -10.65
N ASP A 174 -17.50 -8.36 -9.65
CA ASP A 174 -18.79 -9.03 -9.79
C ASP A 174 -19.84 -8.37 -8.88
N SER A 175 -20.57 -7.40 -9.44
CA SER A 175 -21.65 -6.70 -8.73
C SER A 175 -22.89 -7.57 -8.46
N THR A 176 -22.91 -8.81 -8.97
CA THR A 176 -24.05 -9.73 -8.79
C THR A 176 -23.91 -10.62 -7.56
N LYS A 177 -22.74 -10.59 -6.90
CA LYS A 177 -22.44 -11.40 -5.71
C LYS A 177 -22.05 -10.54 -4.52
N PRO A 178 -22.22 -11.04 -3.29
CA PRO A 178 -21.61 -10.41 -2.13
C PRO A 178 -20.11 -10.28 -2.34
N ALA A 179 -19.61 -9.05 -2.39
CA ALA A 179 -18.20 -8.78 -2.52
C ALA A 179 -17.46 -9.24 -1.26
N GLY A 180 -16.47 -10.10 -1.43
CA GLY A 180 -15.70 -10.61 -0.30
C GLY A 180 -14.62 -11.58 -0.69
N LEU A 181 -13.96 -12.11 0.33
CA LEU A 181 -12.84 -13.03 0.23
C LEU A 181 -13.09 -14.29 1.05
N HIS A 182 -12.67 -15.43 0.51
CA HIS A 182 -12.65 -16.70 1.24
C HIS A 182 -11.31 -16.88 1.93
N CYS A 183 -11.33 -16.95 3.26
CA CYS A 183 -10.17 -17.24 4.09
C CYS A 183 -10.30 -18.65 4.66
N GLY A 184 -9.85 -19.64 3.87
CA GLY A 184 -10.11 -21.06 4.16
C GLY A 184 -11.61 -21.37 4.02
N PRO A 185 -12.26 -21.97 5.03
CA PRO A 185 -13.69 -22.28 4.97
C PRO A 185 -14.59 -21.05 5.18
N ASN A 186 -14.04 -19.94 5.67
CA ASN A 186 -14.81 -18.77 6.10
C ASN A 186 -14.88 -17.71 5.02
N PHE A 187 -16.05 -17.11 4.83
CA PHE A 187 -16.24 -15.95 3.96
C PHE A 187 -16.24 -14.66 4.79
N PHE A 188 -15.51 -13.66 4.31
CA PHE A 188 -15.47 -12.31 4.88
C PHE A 188 -15.91 -11.32 3.80
N SER A 189 -16.78 -10.36 4.15
CA SER A 189 -17.13 -9.29 3.22
C SER A 189 -15.97 -8.31 3.03
N VAL A 190 -16.00 -7.54 1.93
CA VAL A 190 -15.06 -6.43 1.72
C VAL A 190 -15.12 -5.37 2.81
N ASP A 191 -16.25 -5.23 3.52
CA ASP A 191 -16.38 -4.32 4.66
C ASP A 191 -15.37 -4.65 5.77
N VAL A 192 -15.08 -5.93 6.00
CA VAL A 192 -14.10 -6.35 7.01
C VAL A 192 -12.69 -5.86 6.66
N LEU A 193 -12.33 -5.82 5.37
CA LEU A 193 -11.05 -5.26 4.91
C LEU A 193 -11.01 -3.75 5.06
N ARG A 194 -12.11 -3.06 4.73
CA ARG A 194 -12.23 -1.60 4.89
C ARG A 194 -12.19 -1.20 6.36
N ASP A 195 -12.86 -1.95 7.25
CA ASP A 195 -12.82 -1.72 8.69
C ASP A 195 -11.43 -1.97 9.27
N PHE A 196 -10.73 -3.01 8.81
CA PHE A 196 -9.31 -3.19 9.13
C PHE A 196 -8.50 -1.95 8.73
N ALA A 197 -8.58 -1.50 7.47
CA ALA A 197 -7.84 -0.34 7.00
C ALA A 197 -8.17 0.92 7.80
N LYS A 198 -9.46 1.18 8.05
CA LYS A 198 -9.95 2.32 8.82
C LYS A 198 -9.45 2.29 10.25
N THR A 199 -9.50 1.15 10.94
CA THR A 199 -9.00 1.05 12.33
C THR A 199 -7.51 1.33 12.43
N GLN A 200 -6.72 0.90 11.43
CA GLN A 200 -5.29 1.21 11.38
C GLN A 200 -5.00 2.70 11.15
N ILE A 201 -5.75 3.36 10.25
CA ILE A 201 -5.60 4.81 10.02
C ILE A 201 -6.12 5.62 11.22
N ASP A 202 -7.25 5.24 11.80
CA ASP A 202 -7.79 5.85 13.01
C ASP A 202 -6.80 5.74 14.18
N TYR A 203 -6.11 4.61 14.33
CA TYR A 203 -5.02 4.45 15.30
C TYR A 203 -3.94 5.49 15.06
N ILE A 204 -3.50 5.68 13.81
CA ILE A 204 -2.49 6.68 13.44
C ILE A 204 -2.94 8.10 13.76
N LEU A 205 -4.23 8.40 13.56
CA LEU A 205 -4.82 9.73 13.73
C LEU A 205 -5.22 10.05 15.18
N GLY A 206 -5.16 9.08 16.11
CA GLY A 206 -5.32 9.33 17.54
C GLY A 206 -6.17 8.35 18.32
N LYS A 207 -6.82 7.36 17.68
CA LYS A 207 -7.53 6.27 18.38
C LYS A 207 -6.57 5.18 18.83
N ASN A 208 -5.64 5.56 19.69
CA ASN A 208 -4.63 4.68 20.26
C ASN A 208 -4.52 4.92 21.78
N PRO A 209 -3.82 4.03 22.53
CA PRO A 209 -3.70 4.16 23.98
C PRO A 209 -3.09 5.49 24.46
N GLN A 210 -2.26 6.14 23.64
CA GLN A 210 -1.65 7.44 23.95
C GLN A 210 -2.60 8.63 23.69
N LYS A 211 -3.77 8.40 23.06
CA LYS A 211 -4.71 9.44 22.61
C LYS A 211 -3.97 10.57 21.86
N MET A 212 -3.03 10.19 21.00
CA MET A 212 -2.12 11.10 20.30
C MET A 212 -2.12 10.81 18.80
N SER A 213 -2.22 11.84 17.97
CA SER A 213 -1.98 11.70 16.53
C SER A 213 -0.49 11.48 16.28
N TYR A 214 -0.14 10.47 15.49
CA TYR A 214 1.21 10.27 14.97
C TYR A 214 1.48 11.10 13.69
N VAL A 215 0.50 11.89 13.23
CA VAL A 215 0.65 12.87 12.15
C VAL A 215 0.85 14.25 12.76
N VAL A 216 2.01 14.84 12.51
CA VAL A 216 2.42 16.14 13.08
C VAL A 216 1.47 17.24 12.61
N GLY A 217 0.95 18.04 13.55
CA GLY A 217 0.01 19.12 13.26
C GLY A 217 -1.44 18.69 13.03
N PHE A 218 -1.75 17.39 13.16
CA PHE A 218 -3.13 16.89 13.10
C PHE A 218 -3.66 16.58 14.52
N GLY A 219 -4.88 17.02 14.81
CA GLY A 219 -5.49 16.90 16.14
C GLY A 219 -4.85 17.81 17.20
N ASN A 220 -5.30 17.66 18.45
CA ASN A 220 -4.87 18.51 19.56
C ASN A 220 -3.60 18.01 20.28
N HIS A 221 -3.21 16.75 20.04
CA HIS A 221 -2.07 16.11 20.69
C HIS A 221 -1.24 15.35 19.65
N PHE A 222 -0.02 15.84 19.35
CA PHE A 222 0.88 15.30 18.34
C PHE A 222 2.36 15.53 18.70
N PRO A 223 3.32 14.80 18.10
CA PRO A 223 4.76 14.93 18.35
C PRO A 223 5.32 16.34 18.04
N LYS A 224 6.11 16.88 18.96
CA LYS A 224 6.77 18.19 18.84
C LYS A 224 8.29 18.07 18.72
N HIS A 225 8.87 16.89 18.96
CA HIS A 225 10.32 16.63 18.92
C HIS A 225 10.68 15.66 17.79
N VAL A 226 10.14 15.90 16.60
CA VAL A 226 10.35 15.08 15.40
C VAL A 226 11.83 15.08 14.99
N HIS A 227 12.39 13.90 14.65
CA HIS A 227 13.76 13.73 14.15
C HIS A 227 13.90 14.29 12.72
N HIS A 228 13.85 15.62 12.57
CA HIS A 228 13.93 16.29 11.28
C HIS A 228 14.80 17.55 11.36
N ARG A 229 15.89 17.60 10.59
CA ARG A 229 16.87 18.71 10.64
C ARG A 229 16.23 20.05 10.27
N GLY A 230 15.45 20.08 9.18
CA GLY A 230 14.77 21.31 8.75
C GLY A 230 13.72 21.82 9.74
N ALA A 231 13.19 20.94 10.60
CA ALA A 231 12.21 21.32 11.61
C ALA A 231 12.87 21.76 12.93
N SER A 232 14.02 21.18 13.27
CA SER A 232 14.70 21.35 14.56
C SER A 232 15.68 22.53 14.62
N ILE A 233 16.18 23.01 13.48
CA ILE A 233 17.20 24.07 13.41
C ILE A 233 16.52 25.43 13.19
N PRO A 234 16.60 26.39 14.14
CA PRO A 234 16.08 27.73 13.94
C PRO A 234 16.76 28.45 12.77
N LYS A 235 15.99 29.29 12.05
CA LYS A 235 16.54 30.07 10.93
C LYS A 235 17.44 31.17 11.49
N LYS A 236 18.75 30.95 11.41
CA LYS A 236 19.79 31.95 11.68
C LYS A 236 20.80 31.91 10.53
N LYS A 237 21.47 33.03 10.24
CA LYS A 237 22.56 33.10 9.23
C LYS A 237 23.85 32.41 9.72
N ILE A 238 23.73 31.30 10.44
CA ILE A 238 24.83 30.55 11.04
C ILE A 238 24.87 29.16 10.39
N LYS A 239 26.02 28.79 9.83
CA LYS A 239 26.26 27.42 9.34
C LYS A 239 26.64 26.52 10.51
N TYR A 240 26.04 25.34 10.59
CA TYR A 240 26.40 24.32 11.58
C TYR A 240 27.14 23.17 10.89
N SER A 241 28.21 22.68 11.52
CA SER A 241 28.81 21.40 11.13
C SER A 241 27.88 20.24 11.52
N CYS A 242 28.11 19.03 10.99
CA CYS A 242 27.32 17.85 11.35
C CYS A 242 27.32 17.59 12.87
N LYS A 243 28.49 17.63 13.51
CA LYS A 243 28.63 17.51 14.97
C LYS A 243 28.02 18.71 15.70
N GLY A 244 28.24 19.92 15.19
CA GLY A 244 27.65 21.14 15.76
C GLY A 244 26.12 21.15 15.72
N GLY A 245 25.51 20.41 14.79
CA GLY A 245 24.07 20.21 14.69
C GLY A 245 23.49 19.27 15.75
N TRP A 246 24.31 18.46 16.44
CA TRP A 246 23.83 17.54 17.48
C TRP A 246 23.17 18.27 18.63
N LYS A 247 23.57 19.52 18.93
CA LYS A 247 22.87 20.35 19.91
C LYS A 247 21.39 20.56 19.60
N TRP A 248 21.01 20.57 18.31
CA TRP A 248 19.62 20.66 17.87
C TRP A 248 18.93 19.30 17.94
N ARG A 249 19.65 18.22 17.62
CA ARG A 249 19.17 16.84 17.82
C ARG A 249 18.81 16.59 19.29
N ASP A 250 19.70 16.99 20.20
CA ASP A 250 19.66 16.63 21.63
C ASP A 250 18.94 17.69 22.49
N SER A 251 18.43 18.77 21.87
CA SER A 251 17.70 19.80 22.58
C SER A 251 16.39 19.27 23.17
N LEU A 252 16.11 19.61 24.43
CA LEU A 252 14.82 19.33 25.08
C LEU A 252 13.70 20.30 24.66
N LYS A 253 14.04 21.34 23.87
CA LYS A 253 13.04 22.27 23.34
C LYS A 253 12.29 21.62 22.18
N PRO A 254 11.00 21.94 21.98
CA PRO A 254 10.27 21.50 20.80
C PRO A 254 10.91 22.02 19.52
N ASN A 255 10.61 21.38 18.39
CA ASN A 255 11.04 21.87 17.08
C ASN A 255 10.52 23.29 16.85
N PRO A 256 11.38 24.26 16.46
CA PRO A 256 10.96 25.63 16.16
C PRO A 256 9.98 25.71 14.98
N TYR A 257 9.97 24.72 14.09
CA TYR A 257 9.02 24.63 12.98
C TYR A 257 8.21 23.33 13.05
N THR A 258 6.90 23.46 12.97
CA THR A 258 6.00 22.31 12.86
C THR A 258 6.03 21.80 11.42
N ILE A 259 6.46 20.55 11.23
CA ILE A 259 6.43 19.87 9.93
C ILE A 259 5.05 19.25 9.70
N VAL A 260 4.07 20.10 9.40
CA VAL A 260 2.66 19.71 9.27
C VAL A 260 2.48 18.59 8.25
N GLY A 261 1.69 17.58 8.61
CA GLY A 261 1.37 16.42 7.77
C GLY A 261 2.40 15.29 7.84
N ALA A 262 3.56 15.48 8.46
CA ALA A 262 4.55 14.43 8.57
C ALA A 262 4.11 13.36 9.57
N MET A 263 3.92 12.14 9.08
CA MET A 263 3.75 10.95 9.91
C MET A 263 5.08 10.51 10.49
N VAL A 264 5.18 10.43 11.82
CA VAL A 264 6.34 9.84 12.48
C VAL A 264 6.33 8.31 12.34
N ALA A 265 7.47 7.68 12.63
CA ALA A 265 7.64 6.23 12.57
C ALA A 265 6.67 5.43 13.46
N GLY A 266 6.23 6.00 14.59
CA GLY A 266 5.15 5.48 15.44
C GLY A 266 5.59 4.83 16.74
N PRO A 267 4.72 4.05 17.41
CA PRO A 267 5.01 3.49 18.72
C PRO A 267 5.85 2.20 18.67
N ASP A 268 6.22 1.69 19.84
CA ASP A 268 6.77 0.36 20.01
C ASP A 268 5.68 -0.75 20.02
N LYS A 269 6.10 -2.00 20.21
CA LYS A 269 5.19 -3.17 20.22
C LYS A 269 4.19 -3.20 21.37
N HIS A 270 4.31 -2.31 22.36
CA HIS A 270 3.44 -2.18 23.51
C HIS A 270 2.65 -0.85 23.50
N ASP A 271 2.51 -0.20 22.35
CA ASP A 271 1.86 1.10 22.20
C ASP A 271 2.60 2.26 22.93
N GLY A 272 3.88 2.06 23.28
CA GLY A 272 4.73 3.06 23.90
C GLY A 272 5.29 4.03 22.87
N PHE A 273 5.15 5.34 23.08
CA PHE A 273 5.73 6.36 22.23
C PHE A 273 6.40 7.45 23.07
N HIS A 274 7.69 7.69 22.80
CA HIS A 274 8.44 8.77 23.43
C HIS A 274 8.81 9.81 22.38
N ASP A 275 8.24 11.02 22.51
CA ASP A 275 8.52 12.16 21.65
C ASP A 275 9.91 12.76 21.95
N VAL A 276 10.95 12.01 21.56
CA VAL A 276 12.35 12.37 21.75
C VAL A 276 13.02 12.44 20.39
N ARG A 277 13.58 13.60 20.05
CA ARG A 277 14.22 13.84 18.76
C ARG A 277 15.42 12.94 18.49
N ALA A 278 16.19 12.57 19.50
CA ALA A 278 17.29 11.63 19.33
C ALA A 278 16.82 10.19 19.01
N ASN A 279 15.55 9.87 19.27
CA ASN A 279 14.95 8.56 19.07
C ASN A 279 14.40 8.39 17.64
N TYR A 280 15.31 8.43 16.66
CA TYR A 280 15.01 8.35 15.23
C TYR A 280 14.23 7.09 14.81
N ASN A 281 14.22 6.06 15.65
CA ASN A 281 13.45 4.84 15.44
C ASN A 281 11.92 5.07 15.48
N TYR A 282 11.46 6.06 16.24
CA TYR A 282 10.03 6.31 16.49
C TYR A 282 9.60 7.73 16.10
N THR A 283 10.51 8.71 16.15
CA THR A 283 10.20 10.13 15.86
C THR A 283 10.63 10.60 14.47
N GLU A 284 11.26 9.75 13.65
CA GLU A 284 11.66 10.10 12.28
C GLU A 284 10.48 9.93 11.31
N PRO A 285 10.10 10.98 10.56
CA PRO A 285 9.16 10.85 9.46
C PRO A 285 9.91 10.40 8.19
N THR A 286 9.30 9.53 7.40
CA THR A 286 9.88 9.04 6.13
C THR A 286 9.00 9.42 4.95
N LEU A 287 9.62 9.66 3.79
CA LEU A 287 8.87 9.86 2.54
C LEU A 287 8.01 8.64 2.20
N VAL A 288 8.53 7.45 2.48
CA VAL A 288 7.85 6.17 2.23
C VAL A 288 6.59 6.03 3.08
N GLY A 289 6.68 6.31 4.38
CA GLY A 289 5.54 6.27 5.28
C GLY A 289 4.48 7.31 4.91
N ASN A 290 4.89 8.52 4.55
CA ASN A 290 3.95 9.56 4.14
C ASN A 290 3.30 9.26 2.77
N ALA A 291 4.03 8.65 1.82
CA ALA A 291 3.45 8.18 0.57
C ALA A 291 2.36 7.14 0.82
N GLY A 292 2.62 6.14 1.66
CA GLY A 292 1.62 5.15 2.06
C GLY A 292 0.44 5.75 2.84
N LEU A 293 0.68 6.75 3.68
CA LEU A 293 -0.38 7.46 4.42
C LEU A 293 -1.34 8.17 3.45
N VAL A 294 -0.81 8.95 2.50
CA VAL A 294 -1.62 9.62 1.48
C VAL A 294 -2.42 8.58 0.70
N ALA A 295 -1.80 7.44 0.35
CA ALA A 295 -2.46 6.34 -0.33
C ALA A 295 -3.66 5.78 0.43
N ALA A 296 -3.45 5.45 1.69
CA ALA A 296 -4.50 4.90 2.54
C ALA A 296 -5.64 5.90 2.77
N LEU A 297 -5.31 7.18 2.99
CA LEU A 297 -6.31 8.23 3.16
C LEU A 297 -7.18 8.42 1.91
N VAL A 298 -6.55 8.49 0.73
CA VAL A 298 -7.27 8.61 -0.56
C VAL A 298 -8.12 7.37 -0.85
N ALA A 299 -7.58 6.18 -0.57
CA ALA A 299 -8.32 4.94 -0.73
C ALA A 299 -9.55 4.89 0.19
N LEU A 300 -9.43 5.33 1.45
CA LEU A 300 -10.53 5.35 2.40
C LEU A 300 -11.52 6.52 2.19
N SER A 301 -11.12 7.61 1.51
CA SER A 301 -11.94 8.82 1.40
C SER A 301 -12.97 8.81 0.28
N GLY A 302 -12.84 7.94 -0.73
CA GLY A 302 -13.82 7.88 -1.81
C GLY A 302 -15.12 7.23 -1.33
N ASP A 303 -16.22 7.93 -1.57
CA ASP A 303 -17.57 7.57 -1.13
C ASP A 303 -18.10 6.37 -1.91
N ARG A 304 -18.87 5.48 -1.26
CA ARG A 304 -19.48 4.30 -1.91
C ARG A 304 -20.51 4.72 -2.98
N THR A 305 -20.95 5.97 -2.92
CA THR A 305 -22.05 6.54 -3.71
C THR A 305 -21.60 7.35 -4.93
N THR A 306 -20.31 7.64 -5.07
CA THR A 306 -19.76 8.32 -6.24
C THR A 306 -18.93 7.32 -7.05
N ASP A 307 -19.55 6.82 -8.12
CA ASP A 307 -18.99 5.98 -9.19
C ASP A 307 -17.84 5.06 -8.75
N GLY A 308 -18.19 3.82 -8.42
CA GLY A 308 -17.21 2.75 -8.20
C GLY A 308 -16.24 2.58 -9.38
N ILE A 309 -15.25 1.69 -9.22
CA ILE A 309 -14.21 1.49 -10.24
C ILE A 309 -14.83 1.24 -11.63
N ASP A 310 -14.64 2.19 -12.56
CA ASP A 310 -15.04 2.01 -13.95
C ASP A 310 -14.04 1.13 -14.69
N LYS A 311 -14.34 -0.17 -14.72
CA LYS A 311 -13.56 -1.19 -15.43
C LYS A 311 -13.49 -0.98 -16.94
N ASN A 312 -14.44 -0.25 -17.54
CA ASN A 312 -14.53 -0.08 -18.99
C ASN A 312 -13.55 0.99 -19.48
N THR A 313 -13.37 2.07 -18.74
CA THR A 313 -12.46 3.17 -19.12
C THR A 313 -11.05 3.00 -18.55
N MET A 314 -10.90 2.26 -17.45
CA MET A 314 -9.61 1.99 -16.80
C MET A 314 -8.55 1.39 -17.74
N PHE A 315 -8.97 0.54 -18.67
CA PHE A 315 -8.05 -0.12 -19.62
C PHE A 315 -8.09 0.49 -21.02
N SER A 316 -8.73 1.66 -21.19
CA SER A 316 -8.83 2.33 -22.50
C SER A 316 -7.47 2.66 -23.14
N ALA A 317 -6.43 2.82 -22.33
CA ALA A 317 -5.05 3.06 -22.79
C ALA A 317 -4.26 1.77 -23.10
N ILE A 318 -4.85 0.59 -22.91
CA ILE A 318 -4.21 -0.70 -23.20
C ILE A 318 -4.75 -1.21 -24.55
N PRO A 319 -3.90 -1.49 -25.56
CA PRO A 319 -4.29 -2.12 -26.81
C PRO A 319 -4.96 -3.47 -26.56
N PRO A 320 -5.86 -3.93 -27.45
CA PRO A 320 -6.46 -5.25 -27.35
C PRO A 320 -5.37 -6.33 -27.24
N MET A 321 -5.42 -7.13 -26.17
CA MET A 321 -4.45 -8.22 -25.98
C MET A 321 -4.68 -9.40 -26.92
N PHE A 322 -5.84 -9.44 -27.59
CA PHE A 322 -6.21 -10.44 -28.59
C PHE A 322 -6.59 -9.76 -29.90
N PRO A 323 -6.28 -10.38 -31.06
CA PRO A 323 -6.89 -9.96 -32.32
C PRO A 323 -8.41 -10.08 -32.22
N THR A 324 -9.15 -9.11 -32.77
CA THR A 324 -10.61 -9.21 -32.85
C THR A 324 -10.99 -10.47 -33.62
N PRO A 325 -12.00 -11.23 -33.17
CA PRO A 325 -12.51 -12.35 -33.95
C PRO A 325 -12.82 -11.88 -35.38
N PRO A 326 -12.50 -12.66 -36.42
CA PRO A 326 -12.89 -12.31 -37.76
C PRO A 326 -14.42 -12.15 -37.82
N PRO A 327 -14.93 -11.20 -38.63
CA PRO A 327 -16.37 -11.03 -38.79
C PRO A 327 -17.02 -12.36 -39.20
N PRO A 328 -18.24 -12.65 -38.71
CA PRO A 328 -18.92 -13.88 -39.07
C PRO A 328 -19.02 -13.98 -40.60
N PRO A 329 -18.85 -15.19 -41.17
CA PRO A 329 -18.98 -15.37 -42.61
C PRO A 329 -20.34 -14.83 -43.07
N PRO A 330 -20.41 -14.15 -44.23
CA PRO A 330 -21.68 -13.65 -44.74
C PRO A 330 -22.68 -14.79 -44.79
N SER A 331 -23.87 -14.58 -44.21
CA SER A 331 -24.95 -15.55 -44.24
C SER A 331 -25.18 -15.96 -45.69
N ALA A 332 -25.05 -17.25 -46.00
CA ALA A 332 -25.35 -17.77 -47.32
C ALA A 332 -26.78 -17.32 -47.69
N SER A 333 -26.88 -16.40 -48.65
CA SER A 333 -28.17 -16.06 -49.25
C SER A 333 -28.72 -17.35 -49.84
N LYS A 334 -29.81 -17.86 -49.28
CA LYS A 334 -30.53 -18.99 -49.88
C LYS A 334 -30.98 -18.55 -51.29
N PRO A 335 -30.59 -19.26 -52.36
CA PRO A 335 -31.18 -19.05 -53.66
C PRO A 335 -32.65 -19.46 -53.68
#